data_AF-A0A1G8J729-F1
#
_entry.id   AF-A0A1G8J729-F1
#
_cell.length_a   1.000
_cell.length_b   1.000
_cell.length_c   1.000
_cell.angle_alpha   90.00
_cell.angle_beta   90.00
_cell.angle_gamma   90.00
#
_symmetry.space_group_name_H-M   'P 1'
#
loop_
_entity.id
_entity.type
_entity.pdbx_description
1 polymer ?
#
loop_
_entity_poly.entity_id
_entity_poly.type
_entity_poly.pdbx_seq_one_letter_code
_entity_poly.pdbx_strand_id
1 'polypeptide(L)'
;MTDNKYDNSMIVSATREEVPCPGSCQGMRYTVQAGDTLYFIARRFNVTVQQIRDANPQIVNPNLIFLGQVICIPTIPQPDSQLKVLTLRFLTETGQQLPIVDGAVQLTNRVIVRATFNRPVSRAFFFLEPTGTDTCEFARLIGIDCPSTVTGVAEIFWQVPPGTLGRVYVIACINSICTKSDDVLVILND
;
A
#
# COMPACT_ATOMS: atom_id res chain seq x y z
N MET A 1 -79.82 16.87 -1.55
CA MET A 1 -79.26 17.46 -0.32
C MET A 1 -78.22 16.48 0.18
N THR A 2 -76.96 16.56 -0.27
CA THR A 2 -75.85 17.36 0.33
C THR A 2 -75.65 16.95 1.80
N ASP A 3 -74.46 16.64 2.33
CA ASP A 3 -73.10 16.95 1.90
C ASP A 3 -72.10 16.10 2.73
N ASN A 4 -70.84 16.07 2.28
CA ASN A 4 -69.67 15.43 2.89
C ASN A 4 -69.49 15.64 4.41
N LYS A 5 -69.09 14.59 5.14
CA LYS A 5 -68.48 14.73 6.49
C LYS A 5 -67.32 13.77 6.76
N TYR A 6 -66.48 13.55 5.76
CA TYR A 6 -65.08 13.19 6.02
C TYR A 6 -64.24 14.36 5.54
N ASP A 7 -64.20 15.38 6.39
CA ASP A 7 -63.35 16.54 6.21
C ASP A 7 -61.89 16.08 6.26
N ASN A 8 -61.20 16.39 5.19
CA ASN A 8 -59.85 16.02 4.88
C ASN A 8 -58.89 17.01 5.55
N SER A 9 -58.89 17.04 6.88
CA SER A 9 -57.89 17.75 7.67
C SER A 9 -57.15 16.76 8.56
N MET A 10 -56.13 16.12 7.99
CA MET A 10 -54.86 15.68 8.61
C MET A 10 -54.11 14.82 7.60
N ILE A 11 -53.70 15.43 6.48
CA ILE A 11 -52.54 14.93 5.74
C ILE A 11 -51.33 15.23 6.61
N VAL A 12 -51.05 14.36 7.60
CA VAL A 12 -49.74 14.32 8.23
C VAL A 12 -48.90 13.39 7.38
N SER A 13 -48.26 13.98 6.38
CA SER A 13 -47.15 13.41 5.62
C SER A 13 -46.09 12.91 6.62
N ALA A 14 -46.11 11.63 6.95
CA ALA A 14 -44.97 10.96 7.56
C ALA A 14 -43.91 10.76 6.46
N THR A 15 -43.17 11.84 6.18
CA THR A 15 -41.92 11.80 5.45
C THR A 15 -41.02 10.76 6.09
N ARG A 16 -40.45 9.85 5.29
CA ARG A 16 -39.31 9.01 5.71
C ARG A 16 -38.29 9.94 6.35
N GLU A 17 -38.01 9.74 7.63
CA GLU A 17 -37.03 10.53 8.37
C GLU A 17 -35.66 10.18 7.77
N GLU A 18 -35.17 11.01 6.85
CA GLU A 18 -33.82 10.90 6.32
C GLU A 18 -32.85 11.04 7.48
N VAL A 19 -32.10 9.97 7.76
CA VAL A 19 -31.04 9.97 8.78
C VAL A 19 -30.13 11.17 8.50
N PRO A 20 -29.97 12.11 9.45
CA PRO A 20 -29.27 13.34 9.19
C PRO A 20 -27.83 13.04 8.79
N CYS A 21 -27.47 13.51 7.60
CA CYS A 21 -26.13 13.39 7.06
C CYS A 21 -25.14 14.06 8.03
N PRO A 22 -23.98 13.44 8.34
CA PRO A 22 -22.87 14.22 8.87
C PRO A 22 -22.52 15.30 7.85
N GLY A 23 -22.37 16.56 8.31
CA GLY A 23 -22.20 17.75 7.48
C GLY A 23 -21.04 17.68 6.46
N SER A 24 -20.00 18.49 6.63
CA SER A 24 -18.87 18.51 5.70
C SER A 24 -18.08 17.20 5.76
N CYS A 25 -18.31 16.29 4.81
CA CYS A 25 -17.48 15.11 4.64
C CYS A 25 -16.25 15.45 3.79
N GLN A 26 -15.08 15.51 4.41
CA GLN A 26 -13.79 15.65 3.73
C GLN A 26 -13.32 14.26 3.24
N GLY A 27 -14.10 13.68 2.33
CA GLY A 27 -13.85 12.35 1.79
C GLY A 27 -15.03 11.75 1.03
N MET A 28 -15.19 10.44 1.09
CA MET A 28 -16.26 9.70 0.42
C MET A 28 -17.39 9.34 1.38
N ARG A 29 -18.64 9.57 0.99
CA ARG A 29 -19.79 9.07 1.76
C ARG A 29 -20.00 7.58 1.48
N TYR A 30 -20.14 6.79 2.52
CA TYR A 30 -20.39 5.36 2.46
C TYR A 30 -21.67 5.01 3.21
N THR A 31 -22.54 4.23 2.57
CA THR A 31 -23.76 3.70 3.20
C THR A 31 -23.46 2.32 3.74
N VAL A 32 -23.58 2.16 5.06
CA VAL A 32 -23.31 0.91 5.78
C VAL A 32 -24.23 -0.21 5.26
N GLN A 33 -23.64 -1.34 4.91
CA GLN A 33 -24.31 -2.51 4.37
C GLN A 33 -24.43 -3.62 5.42
N ALA A 34 -25.28 -4.62 5.15
CA ALA A 34 -25.40 -5.79 6.01
C ALA A 34 -24.05 -6.49 6.18
N GLY A 35 -23.64 -6.73 7.42
CA GLY A 35 -22.37 -7.40 7.75
C GLY A 35 -21.16 -6.47 7.87
N ASP A 36 -21.32 -5.16 7.63
CA ASP A 36 -20.23 -4.21 7.85
C ASP A 36 -19.90 -4.04 9.33
N THR A 37 -18.60 -3.87 9.60
CA THR A 37 -18.08 -3.33 10.86
C THR A 37 -17.15 -2.18 10.52
N LEU A 38 -16.91 -1.24 11.45
CA LEU A 38 -15.91 -0.20 11.22
C LEU A 38 -14.54 -0.79 10.88
N TYR A 39 -14.19 -1.95 11.42
CA TYR A 39 -12.95 -2.67 11.08
C TYR A 39 -12.89 -3.08 9.61
N PHE A 40 -13.95 -3.74 9.10
CA PHE A 40 -13.97 -4.18 7.69
C PHE A 40 -14.04 -3.01 6.72
N ILE A 41 -14.80 -1.96 7.06
CA ILE A 41 -14.86 -0.72 6.28
C ILE A 41 -13.48 -0.05 6.25
N ALA A 42 -12.82 0.11 7.41
CA ALA A 42 -11.49 0.68 7.51
C ALA A 42 -10.47 -0.07 6.63
N ARG A 43 -10.49 -1.40 6.71
CA ARG A 43 -9.63 -2.27 5.88
C ARG A 43 -9.93 -2.12 4.38
N ARG A 44 -11.20 -2.06 4.00
CA ARG A 44 -11.64 -1.90 2.60
C ARG A 44 -11.15 -0.59 1.99
N PHE A 45 -11.17 0.49 2.77
CA PHE A 45 -10.81 1.83 2.31
C PHE A 45 -9.38 2.26 2.69
N ASN A 46 -8.56 1.34 3.22
CA ASN A 46 -7.18 1.57 3.64
C ASN A 46 -7.02 2.79 4.57
N VAL A 47 -7.95 2.93 5.51
CA VAL A 47 -7.91 3.90 6.60
C VAL A 47 -7.93 3.13 7.93
N THR A 48 -7.66 3.80 9.04
CA THR A 48 -7.81 3.22 10.38
C THR A 48 -9.23 3.43 10.90
N VAL A 49 -9.66 2.57 11.82
CA VAL A 49 -10.93 2.77 12.54
C VAL A 49 -10.94 4.13 13.24
N GLN A 50 -9.81 4.54 13.82
CA GLN A 50 -9.69 5.85 14.46
C GLN A 50 -9.91 7.00 13.48
N GLN A 51 -9.34 6.92 12.28
CA GLN A 51 -9.55 7.94 11.23
C GLN A 51 -11.01 8.03 10.80
N ILE A 52 -11.71 6.89 10.68
CA ILE A 52 -13.16 6.90 10.42
C ILE A 52 -13.90 7.56 11.58
N ARG A 53 -13.54 7.29 12.84
CA ARG A 53 -14.19 7.93 14.00
C ARG A 53 -13.98 9.43 14.04
N ASP A 54 -12.75 9.89 13.78
CA ASP A 54 -12.42 11.31 13.78
C ASP A 54 -13.21 12.08 12.69
N ALA A 55 -13.45 11.42 11.54
CA ALA A 55 -14.27 11.96 10.46
C ALA A 55 -15.78 11.86 10.72
N ASN A 56 -16.21 11.12 11.75
CA ASN A 56 -17.60 10.88 12.09
C ASN A 56 -17.85 11.13 13.59
N PRO A 57 -17.78 12.39 14.05
CA PRO A 57 -17.99 12.73 15.46
C PRO A 57 -19.41 12.35 15.97
N GLN A 58 -20.36 12.12 15.07
CA GLN A 58 -21.71 11.63 15.41
C GLN A 58 -21.73 10.16 15.86
N ILE A 59 -20.67 9.37 15.60
CA ILE A 59 -20.58 7.98 16.05
C ILE A 59 -20.03 7.96 17.49
N VAL A 60 -20.94 7.87 18.46
CA VAL A 60 -20.59 7.83 19.89
C VAL A 60 -19.99 6.48 20.29
N ASN A 61 -20.55 5.38 19.79
CA ASN A 61 -20.06 4.03 20.05
C ASN A 61 -19.51 3.40 18.76
N PRO A 62 -18.19 3.20 18.63
CA PRO A 62 -17.58 2.67 17.41
C PRO A 62 -17.91 1.20 17.13
N ASN A 63 -18.43 0.47 18.11
CA ASN A 63 -18.87 -0.92 17.92
C ASN A 63 -20.30 -1.01 17.37
N LEU A 64 -21.01 0.11 17.25
CA LEU A 64 -22.41 0.16 16.80
C LEU A 64 -22.54 1.08 15.60
N ILE A 65 -22.63 0.48 14.41
CA ILE A 65 -23.06 1.13 13.17
C ILE A 65 -24.32 0.42 12.65
N PHE A 66 -25.23 1.16 12.03
CA PHE A 66 -26.53 0.66 11.61
C PHE A 66 -26.60 0.48 10.09
N LEU A 67 -27.32 -0.54 9.64
CA LEU A 67 -27.59 -0.74 8.22
C LEU A 67 -28.30 0.50 7.64
N GLY A 68 -27.83 0.98 6.49
CA GLY A 68 -28.33 2.19 5.84
C GLY A 68 -27.77 3.50 6.42
N GLN A 69 -26.98 3.45 7.50
CA GLN A 69 -26.32 4.62 8.06
C GLN A 69 -25.29 5.17 7.06
N VAL A 70 -25.32 6.47 6.81
CA VAL A 70 -24.30 7.14 6.00
C VAL A 70 -23.18 7.64 6.90
N ILE A 71 -21.96 7.23 6.59
CA ILE A 71 -20.73 7.66 7.27
C ILE A 71 -19.76 8.30 6.28
N CYS A 72 -18.91 9.19 6.77
CA CYS A 72 -17.82 9.78 6.01
C CYS A 72 -16.57 8.90 6.11
N ILE A 73 -16.07 8.41 4.98
CA ILE A 73 -14.77 7.78 4.89
C ILE A 73 -13.77 8.87 4.51
N PRO A 74 -12.85 9.27 5.41
CA PRO A 74 -11.97 10.40 5.15
C PRO A 74 -11.04 10.08 3.97
N THR A 75 -10.92 11.03 3.04
CA THR A 75 -9.85 10.99 2.05
C THR A 75 -8.67 11.71 2.68
N ILE A 76 -7.84 10.94 3.38
CA ILE A 76 -6.61 11.49 3.94
C ILE A 76 -5.65 11.68 2.77
N PRO A 77 -5.19 12.92 2.47
CA PRO A 77 -4.07 13.12 1.58
C PRO A 77 -2.90 12.41 2.24
N GLN A 78 -2.62 11.18 1.81
CA GLN A 78 -1.45 10.47 2.29
C GLN A 78 -0.25 11.25 1.75
N PRO A 79 0.59 11.85 2.60
CA PRO A 79 1.85 12.41 2.14
C PRO A 79 2.62 11.22 1.55
N ASP A 80 2.70 11.16 0.22
CA ASP A 80 3.20 10.03 -0.56
C ASP A 80 2.47 8.68 -0.24
N SER A 81 1.23 8.54 -0.73
CA SER A 81 0.45 7.29 -0.73
C SER A 81 1.16 6.11 -1.38
N GLN A 82 2.13 6.38 -2.25
CA GLN A 82 2.83 5.37 -3.01
C GLN A 82 4.05 4.90 -2.23
N LEU A 83 4.10 3.61 -1.88
CA LEU A 83 5.34 2.96 -1.50
C LEU A 83 6.30 3.04 -2.70
N LYS A 84 7.51 3.57 -2.49
CA LYS A 84 8.53 3.73 -3.53
C LYS A 84 9.87 3.19 -3.05
N VAL A 85 10.61 2.59 -3.98
CA VAL A 85 12.04 2.33 -3.79
C VAL A 85 12.79 3.62 -4.10
N LEU A 86 13.59 4.10 -3.14
CA LEU A 86 14.39 5.31 -3.29
C LEU A 86 15.73 5.01 -3.96
N THR A 87 16.41 3.95 -3.53
CA THR A 87 17.66 3.51 -4.14
C THR A 87 17.80 2.00 -4.05
N LEU A 88 18.46 1.41 -5.04
CA LEU A 88 18.99 0.06 -5.04
C LEU A 88 20.49 0.17 -5.31
N ARG A 89 21.32 -0.21 -4.33
CA ARG A 89 22.78 -0.06 -4.38
C ARG A 89 23.46 -1.39 -4.17
N PHE A 90 24.61 -1.53 -4.81
CA PHE A 90 25.50 -2.68 -4.68
C PHE A 90 26.78 -2.19 -4.03
N LEU A 91 27.12 -2.82 -2.91
CA LEU A 91 28.22 -2.40 -2.06
C LEU A 91 29.21 -3.54 -1.87
N THR A 92 30.46 -3.19 -1.60
CA THR A 92 31.45 -4.10 -1.03
C THR A 92 31.00 -4.58 0.36
N GLU A 93 31.64 -5.61 0.90
CA GLU A 93 31.40 -6.06 2.29
C GLU A 93 31.75 -4.98 3.34
N THR A 94 32.56 -3.99 2.97
CA THR A 94 32.87 -2.81 3.79
C THR A 94 31.87 -1.66 3.63
N GLY A 95 30.84 -1.82 2.78
CA GLY A 95 29.79 -0.82 2.56
C GLY A 95 30.11 0.25 1.51
N GLN A 96 31.22 0.13 0.77
CA GLN A 96 31.56 1.06 -0.31
C GLN A 96 30.77 0.72 -1.58
N GLN A 97 30.24 1.72 -2.27
CA GLN A 97 29.52 1.51 -3.53
C GLN A 97 30.44 0.96 -4.62
N LEU A 98 29.96 -0.07 -5.33
CA LEU A 98 30.66 -0.66 -6.47
C LEU A 98 30.63 0.28 -7.68
N PRO A 99 31.69 0.26 -8.52
CA PRO A 99 31.78 1.14 -9.69
C PRO A 99 30.77 0.73 -10.76
N ILE A 100 30.32 1.71 -11.52
CA ILE A 100 29.49 1.53 -12.71
C ILE A 100 30.37 1.82 -13.92
N VAL A 101 30.48 0.85 -14.82
CA VAL A 101 31.21 0.97 -16.09
C VAL A 101 30.25 0.56 -17.20
N ASP A 102 30.15 1.39 -18.24
CA ASP A 102 29.23 1.19 -19.37
C ASP A 102 27.76 0.93 -18.97
N GLY A 103 27.32 1.59 -17.89
CA GLY A 103 25.97 1.46 -17.36
C GLY A 103 25.71 0.18 -16.55
N ALA A 104 26.70 -0.71 -16.42
CA ALA A 104 26.62 -1.92 -15.61
C ALA A 104 27.41 -1.76 -14.30
N VAL A 105 26.80 -2.16 -13.19
CA VAL A 105 27.51 -2.31 -11.90
C VAL A 105 28.50 -3.47 -12.03
N GLN A 106 29.77 -3.19 -11.75
CA GLN A 106 30.83 -4.20 -11.74
C GLN A 106 30.81 -4.92 -10.39
N LEU A 107 30.28 -6.14 -10.38
CA LEU A 107 30.16 -6.97 -9.19
C LEU A 107 31.50 -7.61 -8.81
N THR A 108 31.58 -8.02 -7.54
CA THR A 108 32.55 -8.98 -7.03
C THR A 108 31.84 -10.30 -6.71
N ASN A 109 32.58 -11.38 -6.42
CA ASN A 109 31.99 -12.68 -6.04
C ASN A 109 31.11 -12.61 -4.77
N ARG A 110 31.25 -11.56 -3.96
CA ARG A 110 30.45 -11.29 -2.76
C ARG A 110 30.13 -9.81 -2.69
N VAL A 111 28.85 -9.49 -2.56
CA VAL A 111 28.36 -8.10 -2.49
C VAL A 111 27.24 -7.95 -1.47
N ILE A 112 27.04 -6.74 -0.96
CA ILE A 112 25.82 -6.35 -0.25
C ILE A 112 24.89 -5.69 -1.26
N VAL A 113 23.65 -6.15 -1.34
CA VAL A 113 22.60 -5.48 -2.11
C VAL A 113 21.68 -4.76 -1.12
N ARG A 114 21.67 -3.42 -1.18
CA ARG A 114 20.92 -2.56 -0.27
C ARG A 114 19.83 -1.81 -1.02
N ALA A 115 18.60 -1.96 -0.56
CA ALA A 115 17.47 -1.14 -1.01
C ALA A 115 17.04 -0.16 0.09
N THR A 116 16.58 1.02 -0.31
CA THR A 116 15.98 2.01 0.59
C THR A 116 14.61 2.42 0.09
N PHE A 117 13.72 2.80 1.01
CA PHE A 117 12.31 3.03 0.72
C PHE A 117 11.83 4.31 1.39
N ASN A 118 10.82 4.96 0.80
CA ASN A 118 10.21 6.17 1.38
C ASN A 118 9.40 5.87 2.66
N ARG A 119 9.13 4.59 2.95
CA ARG A 119 8.38 4.10 4.11
C ARG A 119 8.94 2.74 4.55
N PRO A 120 8.81 2.35 5.83
CA PRO A 120 9.20 1.00 6.28
C PRO A 120 8.46 -0.09 5.50
N VAL A 121 9.17 -1.15 5.14
CA VAL A 121 8.61 -2.32 4.45
C VAL A 121 8.64 -3.53 5.38
N SER A 122 7.69 -4.44 5.22
CA SER A 122 7.60 -5.67 6.01
C SER A 122 8.41 -6.83 5.42
N ARG A 123 8.70 -6.78 4.13
CA ARG A 123 9.46 -7.79 3.39
C ARG A 123 10.01 -7.20 2.10
N ALA A 124 11.22 -7.59 1.74
CA ALA A 124 11.87 -7.26 0.48
C ALA A 124 12.43 -8.54 -0.16
N PHE A 125 12.20 -8.70 -1.46
CA PHE A 125 12.65 -9.83 -2.28
C PHE A 125 13.52 -9.28 -3.39
N PHE A 126 14.76 -9.76 -3.49
CA PHE A 126 15.72 -9.35 -4.50
C PHE A 126 15.79 -10.41 -5.58
N PHE A 127 15.74 -9.98 -6.84
CA PHE A 127 15.73 -10.87 -8.00
C PHE A 127 16.86 -10.52 -8.96
N LEU A 128 17.31 -11.52 -9.71
CA LEU A 128 18.18 -11.38 -10.88
C LEU A 128 17.45 -11.97 -12.09
N GLU A 129 17.31 -11.19 -13.15
CA GLU A 129 16.87 -11.63 -14.47
C GLU A 129 18.09 -11.68 -15.42
N PRO A 130 18.51 -12.86 -15.90
CA PRO A 130 19.64 -12.98 -16.82
C PRO A 130 19.39 -12.25 -18.15
N THR A 131 20.41 -11.58 -18.69
CA THR A 131 20.32 -10.98 -20.04
C THR A 131 20.19 -12.04 -21.13
N GLY A 132 19.57 -11.68 -22.26
CA GLY A 132 19.37 -12.59 -23.39
C GLY A 132 18.20 -13.55 -23.21
N THR A 133 17.43 -13.38 -22.14
CA THR A 133 16.14 -14.03 -21.95
C THR A 133 15.05 -12.98 -22.18
N ASP A 134 14.26 -13.13 -23.24
CA ASP A 134 13.14 -12.22 -23.53
C ASP A 134 11.89 -12.57 -22.70
N THR A 135 12.04 -13.44 -21.67
CA THR A 135 10.96 -13.92 -20.82
C THR A 135 11.33 -13.83 -19.34
N CYS A 136 10.39 -13.32 -18.54
CA CYS A 136 10.53 -13.23 -17.08
C CYS A 136 10.63 -14.59 -16.37
N GLU A 137 10.56 -15.70 -17.11
CA GLU A 137 10.58 -17.08 -16.59
C GLU A 137 11.92 -17.43 -15.94
N PHE A 138 12.99 -16.75 -16.34
CA PHE A 138 14.34 -16.99 -15.82
C PHE A 138 14.71 -16.09 -14.64
N ALA A 139 13.79 -15.26 -14.15
CA ALA A 139 14.04 -14.46 -12.95
C ALA A 139 14.27 -15.36 -11.73
N ARG A 140 15.39 -15.16 -11.05
CA ARG A 140 15.81 -15.94 -9.88
C ARG A 140 15.79 -15.06 -8.63
N LEU A 141 15.19 -15.57 -7.56
CA LEU A 141 15.32 -14.97 -6.24
C LEU A 141 16.78 -15.10 -5.77
N ILE A 142 17.45 -13.97 -5.53
CA ILE A 142 18.83 -13.92 -5.01
C ILE A 142 18.88 -13.72 -3.50
N GLY A 143 17.82 -13.20 -2.89
CA GLY A 143 17.72 -13.11 -1.43
C GLY A 143 16.42 -12.48 -0.95
N ILE A 144 16.15 -12.64 0.34
CA ILE A 144 15.00 -12.06 1.05
C ILE A 144 15.53 -11.35 2.29
N ASP A 145 14.99 -10.17 2.55
CA ASP A 145 15.14 -9.51 3.84
C ASP A 145 13.77 -9.19 4.44
N CYS A 146 13.64 -9.36 5.75
CA CYS A 146 12.46 -9.00 6.53
C CYS A 146 12.86 -7.87 7.49
N PRO A 147 13.05 -6.63 6.98
CA PRO A 147 13.57 -5.56 7.79
C PRO A 147 12.60 -5.18 8.91
N SER A 148 13.16 -4.77 10.04
CA SER A 148 12.36 -4.30 11.18
C SER A 148 11.50 -3.10 10.78
N THR A 149 10.34 -2.94 11.41
CA THR A 149 9.34 -1.90 11.08
C THR A 149 9.82 -0.45 11.28
N VAL A 150 11.06 -0.25 11.73
CA VAL A 150 11.66 1.07 11.98
C VAL A 150 12.64 1.48 10.88
N THR A 151 13.13 0.55 10.07
CA THR A 151 14.13 0.84 9.03
C THR A 151 13.50 0.72 7.64
N GLY A 152 13.44 1.83 6.90
CA GLY A 152 13.13 1.86 5.46
C GLY A 152 14.29 1.36 4.60
N VAL A 153 15.00 0.33 5.06
CA VAL A 153 16.21 -0.23 4.46
C VAL A 153 16.09 -1.74 4.48
N ALA A 154 16.45 -2.40 3.37
CA ALA A 154 16.53 -3.84 3.27
C ALA A 154 17.89 -4.26 2.68
N GLU A 155 18.51 -5.29 3.23
CA GLU A 155 19.86 -5.73 2.85
C GLU A 155 19.96 -7.25 2.72
N ILE A 156 20.68 -7.70 1.68
CA ILE A 156 21.11 -9.09 1.55
C ILE A 156 22.61 -9.19 1.29
N PHE A 157 23.21 -10.26 1.76
CA PHE A 157 24.53 -10.70 1.31
C PHE A 157 24.35 -11.67 0.15
N TRP A 158 24.91 -11.32 -1.01
CA TRP A 158 24.78 -12.13 -2.21
C TRP A 158 26.13 -12.72 -2.62
N GLN A 159 26.21 -14.05 -2.62
CA GLN A 159 27.29 -14.78 -3.28
C GLN A 159 26.98 -14.83 -4.78
N VAL A 160 27.68 -14.01 -5.54
CA VAL A 160 27.43 -13.80 -6.97
C VAL A 160 28.03 -14.98 -7.74
N PRO A 161 27.21 -15.75 -8.51
CA PRO A 161 27.74 -16.81 -9.35
C PRO A 161 28.72 -16.27 -10.41
N PRO A 162 29.81 -16.99 -10.74
CA PRO A 162 30.68 -16.64 -11.86
C PRO A 162 29.90 -16.49 -13.18
N GLY A 163 30.36 -15.59 -14.06
CA GLY A 163 29.68 -15.27 -15.31
C GLY A 163 28.32 -14.59 -15.18
N THR A 164 27.97 -14.04 -14.01
CA THR A 164 26.69 -13.33 -13.81
C THR A 164 26.60 -12.11 -14.73
N LEU A 165 25.58 -12.10 -15.59
CA LEU A 165 25.18 -10.94 -16.39
C LEU A 165 23.65 -10.86 -16.40
N GLY A 166 23.11 -9.74 -15.95
CA GLY A 166 21.66 -9.63 -15.79
C GLY A 166 21.19 -8.30 -15.21
N ARG A 167 19.88 -8.21 -14.99
CA ARG A 167 19.21 -7.11 -14.33
C ARG A 167 18.79 -7.51 -12.94
N VAL A 168 19.17 -6.73 -11.94
CA VAL A 168 18.76 -6.93 -10.55
C VAL A 168 17.72 -5.89 -10.16
N TYR A 169 16.68 -6.34 -9.48
CA TYR A 169 15.62 -5.48 -8.95
C TYR A 169 15.12 -6.02 -7.61
N VAL A 170 14.42 -5.14 -6.87
CA VAL A 170 13.78 -5.50 -5.60
C VAL A 170 12.27 -5.30 -5.70
N ILE A 171 11.52 -6.24 -5.13
CA ILE A 171 10.09 -6.09 -4.84
C ILE A 171 9.95 -6.01 -3.32
N ALA A 172 9.35 -4.94 -2.81
CA ALA A 172 9.14 -4.76 -1.38
C ALA A 172 7.68 -4.44 -1.07
N CYS A 173 7.20 -4.95 0.07
CA CYS A 173 5.79 -4.85 0.43
C CYS A 173 5.59 -4.35 1.87
N ILE A 174 4.55 -3.54 2.06
CA ILE A 174 3.96 -3.20 3.35
C ILE A 174 2.47 -3.59 3.32
N ASN A 175 2.08 -4.55 4.17
CA ASN A 175 0.75 -5.15 4.13
C ASN A 175 0.41 -5.69 2.72
N SER A 176 -0.60 -5.12 2.06
CA SER A 176 -1.04 -5.51 0.71
C SER A 176 -0.52 -4.58 -0.40
N ILE A 177 0.36 -3.63 -0.07
CA ILE A 177 0.92 -2.67 -1.02
C ILE A 177 2.36 -3.08 -1.31
N CYS A 178 2.70 -3.28 -2.57
CA CYS A 178 4.05 -3.61 -3.01
C CYS A 178 4.55 -2.59 -4.03
N THR A 179 5.87 -2.42 -4.09
CA THR A 179 6.57 -1.64 -5.11
C THR A 179 7.70 -2.47 -5.70
N LYS A 180 8.02 -2.22 -6.97
CA LYS A 180 9.24 -2.70 -7.64
C LYS A 180 10.23 -1.53 -7.74
N SER A 181 11.53 -1.80 -7.71
CA SER A 181 12.56 -0.83 -8.13
C SER A 181 12.68 -0.78 -9.65
N ASP A 182 13.44 0.19 -10.14
CA ASP A 182 14.05 0.08 -11.46
C ASP A 182 15.03 -1.10 -11.50
N ASP A 183 15.31 -1.56 -12.72
CA ASP A 183 16.22 -2.67 -12.98
C ASP A 183 17.65 -2.14 -13.12
N VAL A 184 18.60 -2.74 -12.40
CA VAL A 184 20.01 -2.37 -12.46
C VAL A 184 20.78 -3.43 -13.23
N LEU A 185 21.43 -3.04 -14.33
CA LEU A 185 22.32 -3.93 -15.06
C LEU A 185 23.56 -4.22 -14.20
N VAL A 186 23.89 -5.50 -14.04
CA VAL A 186 25.03 -5.97 -13.27
C VAL A 186 25.84 -6.97 -14.07
N ILE A 187 27.14 -6.96 -13.84
CA ILE A 187 28.07 -7.90 -14.46
C ILE A 187 29.13 -8.32 -13.45
N LEU A 188 29.40 -9.62 -13.36
CA LEU A 188 30.61 -10.16 -12.75
C LEU A 188 31.49 -10.65 -13.90
N ASN A 189 32.55 -9.91 -14.19
CA ASN A 189 33.60 -10.38 -15.09
C ASN A 189 34.43 -11.43 -14.33
N ASP A 190 34.62 -12.59 -14.96
CA ASP A 190 35.45 -13.68 -14.42
C ASP A 190 36.93 -13.28 -14.29
#